data_AF-A0AAV5SUS6-F1
#
_entry.id   AF-A0AAV5SUS6-F1
#
_cell.length_a   1.000
_cell.length_b   1.000
_cell.length_c   1.000
_cell.angle_alpha   90.00
_cell.angle_beta   90.00
_cell.angle_gamma   90.00
#
_symmetry.space_group_name_H-M   'P 1'
#
loop_
_entity.id
_entity.type
_entity.pdbx_description
1 polymer ?
#
loop_
_entity_poly.entity_id
_entity_poly.type
_entity_poly.pdbx_seq_one_letter_code
_entity_poly.pdbx_strand_id
1 'polypeptide(L)'
;LIYSVLFGSVLSLSCPDQYQSIQGKCIRPLYLEQIFVIAKDLGNARKKCAKDGGHLPIIKNEEINGKYVWIVLGLGSSTNSK
;
A
#
# COMPACT_ATOMS: atom_id res chain seq x y z
N LEU A 1 23.99 42.31 -4.19
CA LEU A 1 23.45 41.16 -4.95
C LEU A 1 22.79 40.21 -3.95
N ILE A 2 21.47 40.25 -3.82
CA ILE A 2 20.73 39.44 -2.85
C ILE A 2 20.24 38.20 -3.61
N TYR A 3 20.85 37.05 -3.36
CA TYR A 3 20.42 35.77 -3.93
C TYR A 3 19.18 35.29 -3.17
N SER A 4 18.01 35.45 -3.78
CA SER A 4 16.76 34.88 -3.29
C SER A 4 16.78 33.37 -3.51
N VAL A 5 16.99 32.60 -2.44
CA VAL A 5 16.90 31.13 -2.48
C VAL A 5 15.42 30.76 -2.51
N LEU A 6 14.94 30.32 -3.68
CA LEU A 6 13.62 29.72 -3.83
C LEU A 6 13.62 28.35 -3.14
N PHE A 7 13.15 28.29 -1.89
CA PHE A 7 12.79 27.04 -1.24
C PHE A 7 11.51 26.50 -1.89
N GLY A 8 11.67 25.68 -2.94
CA GLY A 8 10.57 24.87 -3.45
C GLY A 8 10.18 23.83 -2.40
N SER A 9 8.98 23.96 -1.84
CA SER A 9 8.40 22.95 -0.96
C SER A 9 8.18 21.67 -1.76
N VAL A 10 9.04 20.68 -1.54
CA VAL A 10 8.80 19.29 -1.95
C VAL A 10 7.53 18.85 -1.24
N LEU A 11 6.40 18.83 -1.95
CA LEU A 11 5.19 18.15 -1.49
C LEU A 11 5.55 16.67 -1.36
N SER A 12 5.90 16.24 -0.15
CA SER A 12 5.96 14.82 0.19
C SER A 12 4.58 14.26 -0.10
N LEU A 13 4.45 13.51 -1.20
CA LEU A 13 3.21 12.83 -1.57
C LEU A 13 3.00 11.71 -0.53
N SER A 14 2.45 12.07 0.62
CA SER A 14 2.13 11.13 1.68
C SER A 14 0.95 10.28 1.24
N CYS A 15 1.03 8.98 1.48
CA CYS A 15 -0.08 8.10 1.19
C CYS A 15 -1.33 8.47 2.02
N PRO A 16 -2.54 8.23 1.48
CA PRO A 16 -3.77 8.42 2.25
C PRO A 16 -3.77 7.55 3.51
N ASP A 17 -4.59 7.91 4.49
CA ASP A 17 -4.76 7.12 5.70
C ASP A 17 -5.04 5.65 5.40
N GLN A 18 -4.45 4.74 6.18
CA GLN A 18 -4.51 3.28 6.03
C GLN A 18 -3.71 2.71 4.84
N TYR A 19 -2.98 3.54 4.09
CA TYR A 19 -2.03 3.10 3.07
C TYR A 19 -0.59 3.25 3.53
N GLN A 20 0.25 2.28 3.16
CA GLN A 20 1.69 2.31 3.39
C GLN A 20 2.43 2.65 2.10
N SER A 21 3.45 3.49 2.19
CA SER A 21 4.31 3.83 1.05
C SER A 21 5.36 2.74 0.82
N ILE A 22 5.30 2.11 -0.36
CA ILE A 22 6.30 1.14 -0.83
C ILE A 22 6.72 1.52 -2.24
N GLN A 23 8.00 1.87 -2.40
CA GLN A 23 8.60 2.20 -3.71
C GLN A 23 7.79 3.25 -4.51
N GLY A 24 7.33 4.30 -3.83
CA GLY A 24 6.54 5.36 -4.46
C GLY A 24 5.09 4.96 -4.79
N LYS A 25 4.61 3.82 -4.27
CA LYS A 25 3.21 3.39 -4.38
C LYS A 25 2.57 3.33 -3.01
N CYS A 26 1.28 3.64 -2.95
CA CYS A 26 0.48 3.51 -1.74
C CYS A 26 -0.26 2.18 -1.74
N ILE A 27 0.00 1.36 -0.73
CA ILE A 27 -0.48 -0.02 -0.64
C ILE A 27 -1.29 -0.21 0.64
N ARG A 28 -2.48 -0.80 0.54
CA ARG A 28 -3.24 -1.25 1.70
C ARG A 28 -3.66 -2.72 1.53
N PRO A 29 -3.62 -3.54 2.59
CA PRO A 29 -4.20 -4.86 2.53
C PRO A 29 -5.73 -4.77 2.54
N LEU A 30 -6.38 -5.63 1.75
CA LEU A 30 -7.85 -5.75 1.75
C LEU A 30 -8.33 -6.84 2.73
N TYR A 31 -7.50 -7.84 2.99
CA TYR A 31 -7.81 -9.02 3.78
C TYR A 31 -6.55 -9.37 4.59
N LEU A 32 -6.63 -9.28 5.92
CA LEU A 32 -5.51 -9.59 6.81
C LEU A 32 -5.52 -11.05 7.29
N GLU A 33 -6.69 -11.69 7.32
CA GLU A 33 -6.85 -13.01 7.98
C GLU A 33 -7.16 -14.16 7.01
N GLN A 34 -7.25 -13.88 5.71
CA GLN A 34 -7.66 -14.88 4.73
C GLN A 34 -6.46 -15.38 3.92
N ILE A 35 -5.70 -16.27 4.55
CA ILE A 35 -4.72 -17.09 3.84
C ILE A 35 -5.54 -18.01 2.91
N PHE A 36 -5.35 -17.90 1.59
CA PHE A 36 -5.94 -18.77 0.54
C PHE A 36 -7.35 -18.46 -0.06
N VAL A 37 -8.02 -17.35 0.26
CA VAL A 37 -9.39 -17.07 -0.30
C VAL A 37 -9.39 -16.18 -1.55
N ILE A 38 -8.23 -15.84 -2.10
CA ILE A 38 -8.10 -14.84 -3.18
C ILE A 38 -8.84 -15.27 -4.46
N ALA A 39 -8.93 -16.57 -4.75
CA ALA A 39 -9.56 -17.05 -5.98
C ALA A 39 -11.07 -16.77 -6.04
N LYS A 40 -11.79 -16.90 -4.91
CA LYS A 40 -13.25 -16.67 -4.86
C LYS A 40 -13.61 -15.18 -4.78
N ASP A 41 -12.71 -14.35 -4.24
CA ASP A 41 -12.98 -12.93 -3.98
C ASP A 41 -12.20 -11.96 -4.89
N LEU A 42 -11.52 -12.47 -5.92
CA LEU A 42 -10.70 -11.66 -6.84
C LEU A 42 -11.50 -10.53 -7.52
N GLY A 43 -12.73 -10.82 -7.95
CA GLY A 43 -13.60 -9.82 -8.57
C GLY A 43 -13.99 -8.68 -7.62
N ASN A 44 -14.27 -9.01 -6.37
CA ASN A 44 -14.56 -8.02 -5.32
C ASN A 44 -13.31 -7.22 -4.95
N ALA A 45 -12.16 -7.87 -4.84
CA ALA A 45 -10.88 -7.22 -4.57
C ALA A 45 -10.54 -6.18 -5.65
N ARG A 46 -10.74 -6.53 -6.93
CA ARG A 46 -10.60 -5.58 -8.05
C ARG A 46 -11.54 -4.37 -7.91
N LYS A 47 -12.82 -4.60 -7.60
CA LYS A 47 -13.81 -3.53 -7.41
C LYS A 47 -13.43 -2.61 -6.25
N LYS A 48 -12.95 -3.15 -5.13
CA LYS A 48 -12.49 -2.36 -3.97
C LYS A 48 -11.30 -1.48 -4.34
N CYS A 49 -10.27 -2.05 -4.99
CA CYS A 49 -9.14 -1.26 -5.46
C CYS A 49 -9.56 -0.16 -6.45
N ALA A 50 -10.46 -0.48 -7.39
CA ALA A 50 -10.95 0.49 -8.36
C ALA A 50 -11.75 1.64 -7.71
N LYS A 51 -12.52 1.35 -6.65
CA LYS A 51 -13.22 2.37 -5.85
C LYS A 51 -12.25 3.37 -5.22
N ASP A 52 -11.05 2.92 -4.87
CA ASP A 52 -9.99 3.77 -4.33
C ASP A 52 -9.17 4.51 -5.41
N GLY A 53 -9.51 4.33 -6.69
CA GLY A 53 -8.72 4.85 -7.82
C GLY A 53 -7.43 4.06 -8.10
N GLY A 54 -7.27 2.88 -7.49
CA GLY A 54 -6.09 2.02 -7.63
C GLY A 54 -6.38 0.69 -8.34
N HIS A 55 -5.42 -0.24 -8.24
CA HIS A 55 -5.54 -1.58 -8.81
C HIS A 55 -4.85 -2.62 -7.91
N LEU A 56 -5.15 -3.91 -8.11
CA LEU A 56 -4.44 -4.98 -7.44
C LEU A 56 -2.95 -4.95 -7.83
N PRO A 57 -2.01 -5.11 -6.87
CA PRO A 57 -0.59 -5.10 -7.18
C PRO A 57 -0.21 -6.27 -8.08
N ILE A 58 0.66 -6.02 -9.06
CA ILE A 58 1.25 -7.06 -9.89
C ILE A 58 2.61 -7.40 -9.29
N ILE A 59 2.75 -8.62 -8.78
CA ILE A 59 3.98 -9.12 -8.18
C ILE A 59 4.81 -9.75 -9.31
N LYS A 60 5.89 -9.06 -9.72
CA LYS A 60 6.70 -9.48 -10.87
C LYS A 60 7.90 -10.36 -10.49
N ASN A 61 8.32 -10.33 -9.23
CA ASN A 61 9.47 -11.07 -8.73
C ASN A 61 9.37 -11.23 -7.20
N GLU A 62 10.27 -12.03 -6.64
CA GLU A 62 10.35 -12.34 -5.21
C GLU A 62 10.71 -11.12 -4.35
N GLU A 63 11.56 -10.21 -4.85
CA GLU A 63 11.93 -8.98 -4.15
C GLU A 63 10.70 -8.11 -3.85
N ILE A 64 9.84 -7.93 -4.86
CA ILE A 64 8.57 -7.22 -4.73
C ILE A 64 7.62 -7.98 -3.80
N ASN A 65 7.58 -9.31 -3.89
CA ASN A 65 6.75 -10.14 -3.01
C ASN A 65 7.11 -9.95 -1.53
N GLY A 66 8.40 -10.00 -1.20
CA GLY A 66 8.90 -9.84 0.17
C GLY A 66 8.53 -8.48 0.78
N LYS A 67 8.46 -7.42 -0.02
CA LYS A 67 8.03 -6.08 0.43
C LYS A 67 6.57 -6.06 0.87
N TYR A 68 5.69 -6.81 0.20
CA TYR A 68 4.28 -6.90 0.58
C TYR A 68 4.05 -7.76 1.82
N VAL A 69 4.89 -8.78 2.05
CA VAL A 69 4.80 -9.65 3.24
C VAL A 69 4.90 -8.83 4.54
N TRP A 70 5.80 -7.84 4.58
CA TRP A 70 5.95 -6.97 5.75
C TRP A 70 4.70 -6.13 6.06
N ILE A 71 3.93 -5.71 5.05
CA ILE A 71 2.65 -5.02 5.28
C ILE A 71 1.64 -5.95 5.94
N VAL A 72 1.51 -7.17 5.42
CA VAL A 72 0.53 -8.14 5.91
C VAL A 72 0.86 -8.56 7.34
N LEU A 73 2.13 -8.88 7.60
CA LEU A 73 2.61 -9.27 8.93
C LEU A 73 2.56 -8.11 9.94
N GLY A 74 3.03 -6.92 9.55
CA GLY A 74 3.04 -5.75 10.42
C GLY A 74 1.65 -5.27 10.82
N LEU A 75 0.65 -5.42 9.94
CA LEU A 75 -0.74 -5.08 10.25
C LEU A 75 -1.49 -6.19 10.99
N GLY A 76 -1.14 -7.47 10.78
CA GLY A 76 -1.68 -8.59 11.57
C GLY A 76 -1.23 -8.61 13.03
N SER A 77 -0.05 -8.05 13.35
CA SER A 77 0.39 -7.84 14.73
C SER A 77 -0.30 -6.66 15.42
N SER A 78 -0.78 -5.66 14.66
CA SER A 78 -1.47 -4.50 15.23
C SER A 78 -2.91 -4.79 15.66
N THR A 79 -3.51 -5.89 15.20
CA THR A 79 -4.88 -6.30 15.57
C THR A 79 -4.95 -7.23 16.78
N ASN A 80 -3.81 -7.68 17.33
CA ASN A 80 -3.74 -8.52 18.54
C ASN A 80 -3.34 -7.76 19.82
N SER A 81 -3.36 -6.43 19.80
CA SER A 81 -3.19 -5.60 21.00
C SER A 81 -4.48 -4.84 21.31
N LYS A 82 -5.48 -5.58 21.79
CA LYS A 82 -6.57 -5.06 22.60
C LYS A 82 -7.13 -6.16 23.49
#